data_AF-A0A1Y2IMY6-F1
#
_entry.id   AF-A0A1Y2IMY6-F1
#
_cell.length_a   1.000
_cell.length_b   1.000
_cell.length_c   1.000
_cell.angle_alpha   90.00
_cell.angle_beta   90.00
_cell.angle_gamma   90.00
#
_symmetry.space_group_name_H-M   'P 1'
#
loop_
_entity.id
_entity.type
_entity.pdbx_description
1 polymer ?
#
loop_
_entity_poly.entity_id
_entity_poly.type
_entity_poly.pdbx_seq_one_letter_code
_entity_poly.pdbx_strand_id
1 'polypeptide(L)'
;MRRRRPTHKPRPSWIDKVVLPDRPEESRRPSAAAGYAILVCSVLVLLVGSYAVFFSAFLPKTGIWVLDVLAEDRHYKYLVIMLIPAGTGFVIANWVGWQYYMNS
;
A
#
# COMPACT_ATOMS: atom_id res chain seq x y z
N MET A 1 6.30 -18.31 52.06
CA MET A 1 5.58 -17.50 51.07
C MET A 1 6.41 -16.25 50.73
N ARG A 2 7.20 -16.27 49.64
CA ARG A 2 8.07 -15.14 49.25
C ARG A 2 7.39 -14.31 48.15
N ARG A 3 6.90 -13.11 48.50
CA ARG A 3 6.38 -12.14 47.53
C ARG A 3 7.56 -11.61 46.69
N ARG A 4 7.61 -11.97 45.41
CA ARG A 4 8.53 -11.34 44.44
C ARG A 4 8.06 -9.90 44.22
N ARG A 5 8.91 -8.91 44.54
CA ARG A 5 8.68 -7.52 44.18
C ARG A 5 8.79 -7.38 42.65
N PRO A 6 7.90 -6.62 41.98
CA PRO A 6 8.10 -6.27 40.58
C PRO A 6 9.34 -5.39 40.48
N THR A 7 10.35 -5.86 39.75
CA THR A 7 11.52 -5.08 39.38
C THR A 7 11.11 -4.10 38.29
N HIS A 8 10.91 -2.83 38.65
CA HIS A 8 10.75 -1.75 37.68
C HIS A 8 12.10 -1.58 36.98
N LYS A 9 12.30 -2.22 35.83
CA LYS A 9 13.49 -1.99 35.01
C LYS A 9 13.49 -0.51 34.61
N PRO A 10 14.60 0.23 34.82
CA PRO A 10 14.68 1.62 34.39
C PRO A 10 14.56 1.63 32.87
N ARG A 11 13.52 2.30 32.37
CA ARG A 11 13.33 2.51 30.94
C ARG A 11 14.49 3.38 30.44
N PRO A 12 15.23 2.97 29.39
CA PRO A 12 16.31 3.79 28.87
C PRO A 12 15.76 5.10 28.29
N SER A 13 16.33 6.23 28.70
CA SER A 13 15.90 7.58 28.29
C SER A 13 15.99 7.84 26.78
N TRP A 14 16.74 7.03 26.04
CA TRP A 14 16.78 7.11 24.59
C TRP A 14 15.48 6.61 23.93
N ILE A 15 14.68 5.76 24.60
CA ILE A 15 13.36 5.34 24.10
C ILE A 15 12.41 6.54 24.10
N ASP A 16 12.45 7.40 25.11
CA ASP A 16 11.61 8.60 25.16
C ASP A 16 11.99 9.60 24.06
N LYS A 17 13.28 9.66 23.69
CA LYS A 17 13.77 10.48 22.56
C LYS A 17 13.39 9.92 21.19
N VAL A 18 13.30 8.60 21.05
CA VAL A 18 12.84 7.95 19.81
C VAL A 18 11.32 8.10 19.65
N VAL A 19 10.59 8.15 20.77
CA VAL A 19 9.12 8.30 20.80
C VAL A 19 8.69 9.76 20.60
N LEU A 20 9.47 10.74 21.05
CA LEU A 20 9.19 12.16 20.88
C LEU A 20 10.42 12.88 20.30
N PRO A 21 10.67 12.79 18.99
CA PRO A 21 11.37 13.87 18.33
C PRO A 21 10.46 15.10 18.42
N ASP A 22 10.98 16.24 18.87
CA ASP A 22 10.33 17.55 18.81
C ASP A 22 9.99 17.87 17.34
N ARG A 23 8.90 17.27 16.84
CA ARG A 23 8.34 17.60 15.55
C ARG A 23 7.54 18.87 15.78
N PRO A 24 7.90 20.01 15.17
CA PRO A 24 6.92 21.06 15.02
C PRO A 24 5.70 20.41 14.37
N GLU A 25 4.60 20.38 15.11
CA GLU A 25 3.27 19.93 14.70
C GLU A 25 2.75 20.90 13.63
N GLU A 26 3.43 20.99 12.49
CA GLU A 26 2.74 21.26 11.25
C GLU A 26 2.06 19.95 10.88
N SER A 27 0.96 19.68 11.57
CA SER A 27 -0.09 18.76 11.18
C SER A 27 -0.58 19.23 9.81
N ARG A 28 0.19 18.92 8.77
CA ARG A 28 -0.14 19.17 7.38
C ARG A 28 -1.24 18.19 7.04
N ARG A 29 -2.45 18.49 7.53
CA ARG A 29 -3.65 17.73 7.21
C ARG A 29 -3.67 17.61 5.69
N PRO A 30 -3.75 16.37 5.14
CA PRO A 30 -3.86 16.22 3.71
C PRO A 30 -5.01 17.11 3.25
N SER A 31 -4.71 18.03 2.32
CA SER A 31 -5.71 18.95 1.84
C SER A 31 -6.85 18.12 1.24
N ALA A 32 -8.10 18.57 1.41
CA ALA A 32 -9.25 17.88 0.82
C ALA A 32 -9.04 17.66 -0.69
N ALA A 33 -8.38 18.62 -1.36
CA ALA A 33 -7.94 18.51 -2.74
C ALA A 33 -6.98 17.34 -3.00
N ALA A 34 -6.01 17.07 -2.13
CA ALA A 34 -5.14 15.90 -2.24
C ALA A 34 -5.93 14.59 -2.05
N GLY A 35 -6.89 14.57 -1.12
CA GLY A 35 -7.79 13.43 -0.93
C GLY A 35 -8.64 13.14 -2.18
N TYR A 36 -9.26 14.17 -2.76
CA TYR A 36 -10.02 14.04 -4.01
C TYR A 36 -9.13 13.66 -5.19
N ALA A 37 -7.91 14.20 -5.28
CA ALA A 37 -6.96 13.84 -6.32
C ALA A 37 -6.59 12.36 -6.26
N ILE A 38 -6.33 11.84 -5.06
CA ILE A 38 -6.06 10.41 -4.86
C ILE A 38 -7.28 9.57 -5.27
N LEU A 39 -8.48 9.96 -4.83
CA LEU A 39 -9.72 9.26 -5.20
C LEU A 39 -9.94 9.22 -6.72
N VAL A 40 -9.80 10.36 -7.39
CA VAL A 40 -9.95 10.46 -8.85
C VAL A 40 -8.88 9.62 -9.55
N CYS A 41 -7.62 9.71 -9.13
CA CYS A 41 -6.54 8.88 -9.67
C CYS A 41 -6.82 7.39 -9.47
N SER A 42 -7.28 6.97 -8.29
CA SER A 42 -7.62 5.57 -8.01
C SER A 42 -8.77 5.08 -8.88
N VAL A 43 -9.81 5.89 -9.06
CA VAL A 43 -10.94 5.54 -9.94
C VAL A 43 -10.49 5.45 -11.39
N LEU A 44 -9.66 6.39 -11.87
CA LEU A 44 -9.12 6.36 -13.23
C LEU A 44 -8.24 5.13 -13.46
N VAL A 45 -7.34 4.80 -12.53
CA VAL A 45 -6.50 3.60 -12.61
C VAL A 45 -7.36 2.34 -12.61
N LEU A 46 -8.40 2.28 -11.78
CA LEU A 46 -9.33 1.16 -11.76
C LEU A 46 -10.04 1.02 -13.11
N LEU A 47 -10.61 2.10 -13.65
CA LEU A 47 -11.34 2.08 -14.92
C LEU A 47 -10.43 1.70 -16.09
N VAL A 48 -9.25 2.32 -16.20
CA VAL A 48 -8.27 2.03 -17.27
C VAL A 48 -7.73 0.61 -17.13
N GLY A 49 -7.40 0.18 -15.92
CA GLY A 49 -6.92 -1.18 -15.63
C GLY A 49 -7.99 -2.24 -15.93
N SER A 50 -9.22 -2.03 -15.48
CA SER A 50 -10.34 -2.92 -15.77
C SER A 50 -10.62 -2.99 -17.27
N TYR A 51 -10.56 -1.85 -17.98
CA TYR A 51 -10.70 -1.80 -19.43
C TYR A 51 -9.60 -2.61 -20.13
N ALA A 52 -8.35 -2.36 -19.80
CA ALA A 52 -7.19 -3.02 -20.41
C ALA A 52 -7.19 -4.54 -20.18
N VAL A 53 -7.61 -4.98 -19.00
CA VAL A 53 -7.50 -6.38 -18.58
C VAL A 53 -8.73 -7.20 -18.99
N PHE A 54 -9.94 -6.72 -18.72
CA PHE A 54 -11.17 -7.49 -18.91
C PHE A 54 -11.86 -7.15 -20.23
N PHE A 55 -11.98 -5.87 -20.55
CA PHE A 55 -12.84 -5.41 -21.65
C PHE A 55 -12.12 -5.32 -23.00
N SER A 56 -10.80 -5.15 -23.01
CA SER A 56 -9.99 -5.11 -24.23
C SER A 56 -10.08 -6.39 -25.08
N ALA A 57 -10.46 -7.52 -24.49
CA ALA A 57 -10.67 -8.77 -25.24
C ALA A 57 -12.00 -8.78 -26.03
N PHE A 58 -12.95 -7.91 -25.66
CA PHE A 58 -14.32 -7.92 -26.18
C PHE A 58 -14.68 -6.67 -26.98
N LEU A 59 -13.97 -5.54 -26.81
CA LEU A 59 -14.25 -4.30 -27.54
C LEU A 59 -13.30 -4.07 -28.73
N PRO A 60 -13.82 -3.53 -29.85
CA PRO A 60 -13.00 -3.08 -30.96
C PRO A 60 -12.12 -1.89 -30.57
N LYS A 61 -11.05 -1.66 -31.33
CA LYS A 61 -10.07 -0.59 -31.08
C LYS A 61 -10.78 0.76 -30.95
N THR A 62 -10.42 1.49 -29.90
CA THR A 62 -11.05 2.76 -29.50
C THR A 62 -10.52 3.95 -30.28
N GLY A 63 -9.40 3.82 -30.99
CA GLY A 63 -8.75 4.91 -31.72
C GLY A 63 -7.89 5.81 -30.84
N ILE A 64 -7.89 5.58 -29.52
CA ILE A 64 -7.01 6.27 -28.57
C ILE A 64 -5.72 5.46 -28.48
N TRP A 65 -4.61 6.03 -28.99
CA TRP A 65 -3.33 5.33 -29.13
C TRP A 65 -2.86 4.61 -27.85
N VAL A 66 -2.97 5.26 -26.68
CA VAL A 66 -2.56 4.67 -25.40
C VAL A 66 -3.39 3.44 -25.04
N LEU A 67 -4.72 3.50 -25.24
CA LEU A 67 -5.62 2.38 -24.92
C LEU A 67 -5.47 1.24 -25.95
N ASP A 68 -5.24 1.58 -27.21
CA ASP A 68 -5.09 0.59 -28.28
C ASP A 68 -3.75 -0.16 -28.16
N VAL A 69 -2.65 0.53 -27.81
CA VAL A 69 -1.36 -0.12 -27.50
C VAL A 69 -1.48 -1.07 -26.32
N LEU A 70 -2.19 -0.64 -25.27
CA LEU A 70 -2.41 -1.45 -24.07
C LEU A 70 -3.34 -2.65 -24.36
N ALA A 71 -4.27 -2.50 -25.29
CA ALA A 71 -5.17 -3.56 -25.73
C ALA A 71 -4.45 -4.63 -26.59
N GLU A 72 -3.51 -4.21 -27.44
CA GLU A 72 -2.74 -5.07 -28.34
C GLU A 72 -1.66 -5.88 -27.62
N ASP A 73 -1.24 -5.47 -26.42
CA ASP A 73 -0.26 -6.19 -25.62
C ASP A 73 -0.81 -7.56 -25.20
N ARG A 74 -0.32 -8.63 -25.85
CA ARG A 74 -0.66 -10.02 -25.53
C ARG A 74 0.30 -10.68 -24.55
N HIS A 75 1.42 -10.05 -24.21
CA HIS A 75 2.48 -10.69 -23.40
C HIS A 75 2.41 -10.31 -21.93
N TYR A 76 2.07 -9.06 -21.60
CA TYR A 76 2.05 -8.58 -20.21
C TYR A 76 0.65 -8.39 -19.62
N LYS A 77 -0.40 -8.60 -20.42
CA LYS A 77 -1.81 -8.39 -20.02
C LYS A 77 -2.22 -9.10 -18.73
N TYR A 78 -1.73 -10.32 -18.53
CA TYR A 78 -2.04 -11.12 -17.34
C TYR A 78 -1.01 -10.94 -16.22
N LEU A 79 0.15 -10.34 -16.50
CA LEU A 79 1.16 -10.07 -15.48
C LEU A 79 0.59 -9.17 -14.40
N VAL A 80 -0.23 -8.17 -14.76
CA VAL A 80 -0.92 -7.30 -13.79
C VAL A 80 -1.90 -8.10 -12.91
N ILE A 81 -2.71 -8.99 -13.50
CA ILE A 81 -3.62 -9.86 -12.74
C ILE A 81 -2.82 -10.74 -11.78
N MET A 82 -1.68 -11.27 -12.21
CA MET A 82 -0.84 -12.16 -11.40
C MET A 82 -0.03 -11.40 -10.33
N LEU A 83 0.30 -10.14 -10.58
CA LEU A 83 1.01 -9.25 -9.66
C LEU A 83 0.15 -8.86 -8.46
N ILE A 84 -1.17 -8.73 -8.62
CA ILE A 84 -2.10 -8.39 -7.52
C ILE A 84 -2.04 -9.43 -6.38
N PRO A 85 -2.29 -10.73 -6.60
CA PRO A 85 -2.22 -11.74 -5.54
C PRO A 85 -0.78 -11.96 -5.06
N ALA A 86 0.21 -11.92 -5.95
CA ALA A 86 1.61 -12.10 -5.57
C ALA A 86 2.12 -10.95 -4.68
N GLY A 87 1.86 -9.71 -5.06
CA GLY A 87 2.24 -8.51 -4.31
C GLY A 87 1.47 -8.40 -3.00
N THR A 88 0.17 -8.70 -3.01
CA THR A 88 -0.64 -8.71 -1.78
C THR A 88 -0.14 -9.77 -0.80
N GLY A 89 0.13 -10.99 -1.28
CA GLY A 89 0.69 -12.06 -0.47
C GLY A 89 2.05 -11.69 0.13
N PHE A 90 2.92 -11.04 -0.65
CA PHE A 90 4.22 -10.56 -0.17
C PHE A 90 4.08 -9.52 0.95
N VAL A 91 3.22 -8.50 0.77
CA VAL A 91 3.01 -7.45 1.79
C VAL A 91 2.43 -8.04 3.08
N ILE A 92 1.45 -8.94 2.96
CA ILE A 92 0.85 -9.62 4.12
C ILE A 92 1.90 -10.47 4.84
N ALA A 93 2.68 -11.28 4.11
CA ALA A 93 3.71 -12.12 4.71
C ALA A 93 4.78 -11.29 5.43
N ASN A 94 5.20 -10.17 4.82
CA ASN A 94 6.16 -9.24 5.42
C ASN A 94 5.59 -8.60 6.69
N TRP A 95 4.34 -8.15 6.65
CA TRP A 95 3.64 -7.59 7.81
C TRP A 95 3.54 -8.59 8.95
N VAL A 96 3.06 -9.80 8.66
CA VAL A 96 2.89 -10.87 9.64
C VAL A 96 4.24 -11.31 10.22
N GLY A 97 5.27 -11.43 9.39
CA GLY A 97 6.63 -11.75 9.83
C GLY A 97 7.20 -10.73 10.80
N TRP A 98 6.95 -9.43 10.55
CA TRP A 98 7.34 -8.36 11.48
C TRP A 98 6.61 -8.45 12.83
N GLN A 99 5.31 -8.77 12.82
CA GLN A 99 4.56 -8.98 14.06
C GLN A 99 5.15 -10.12 14.89
N TYR A 100 5.51 -11.24 14.26
CA TYR A 100 6.16 -12.34 14.96
C TYR A 100 7.54 -11.96 15.50
N TYR A 101 8.36 -11.24 14.72
CA TYR A 101 9.67 -10.78 15.17
C TYR A 101 9.61 -9.89 16.42
N MET A 102 8.62 -9.00 16.50
CA MET A 102 8.46 -8.08 17.63
C MET A 102 7.81 -8.71 18.88
N ASN A 103 7.07 -9.80 18.72
CA ASN A 103 6.38 -10.51 19.80
C ASN A 103 7.11 -11.81 20.25
N SER A 104 8.32 -12.05 19.74
CA SER A 104 9.23 -13.12 20.18
C SER A 104 10.19 -12.62 21.24
#